data_AF-A0A5Q4E327-F1
#
_entry.id   AF-A0A5Q4E327-F1
#
_cell.length_a   1.000
_cell.length_b   1.000
_cell.length_c   1.000
_cell.angle_alpha   90.00
_cell.angle_beta   90.00
_cell.angle_gamma   90.00
#
_symmetry.space_group_name_H-M   'P 1'
#
loop_
_entity.id
_entity.type
_entity.pdbx_description
1 polymer ?
#
loop_
_entity_poly.entity_id
_entity_poly.type
_entity_poly.pdbx_seq_one_letter_code
_entity_poly.pdbx_strand_id
1 'polypeptide(L)'
;MNKNFVIFLILFFLSSTYNVLIAQENMILTFNTDLGNGTTVTLPLRGNVDVTVDWGDGTTPQSITTSGNLDYTYAAGGVYTVSISGSLTHFGSWSNYNNAEKLISCTSFGDLGITSLFGAFHGAVNLSEVPGAIPSTVSDLSNMFRGA
;
A
#
# COMPACT_ATOMS: atom_id res chain seq x y z
N MET A 1 31.08 -65.26 -6.87
CA MET A 1 31.89 -64.02 -6.79
C MET A 1 31.47 -63.15 -7.97
N ASN A 2 30.60 -62.14 -7.80
CA ASN A 2 30.91 -60.76 -7.38
C ASN A 2 32.08 -60.18 -8.23
N LYS A 3 31.97 -59.10 -9.03
CA LYS A 3 31.11 -57.90 -8.93
C LYS A 3 31.26 -57.01 -10.20
N ASN A 4 30.14 -56.42 -10.59
CA ASN A 4 29.95 -54.98 -10.89
C ASN A 4 30.41 -54.37 -12.22
N PHE A 5 29.40 -54.30 -13.09
CA PHE A 5 29.02 -53.24 -14.03
C PHE A 5 29.35 -51.81 -13.54
N VAL A 6 29.95 -50.99 -14.41
CA VAL A 6 30.09 -49.54 -14.21
C VAL A 6 29.48 -48.83 -15.42
N ILE A 7 28.28 -48.26 -15.24
CA ILE A 7 27.67 -47.29 -16.17
C ILE A 7 27.98 -45.90 -15.64
N PHE A 8 28.55 -45.05 -16.50
CA PHE A 8 28.69 -43.62 -16.27
C PHE A 8 27.32 -42.94 -16.41
N LEU A 9 26.76 -42.44 -15.31
CA LEU A 9 25.59 -41.57 -15.33
C LEU A 9 26.07 -40.11 -15.39
N ILE A 10 25.88 -39.45 -16.54
CA ILE A 10 26.11 -38.01 -16.68
C ILE A 10 24.91 -37.30 -16.06
N LEU A 11 25.11 -36.68 -14.89
CA LEU A 11 24.16 -35.77 -14.25
C LEU A 11 24.17 -34.44 -15.02
N PHE A 12 23.17 -34.22 -15.86
CA PHE A 12 22.90 -32.92 -16.47
C PHE A 12 22.08 -32.08 -15.47
N PHE A 13 22.74 -31.16 -14.75
CA PHE A 13 22.05 -30.15 -13.96
C PHE A 13 21.49 -29.08 -14.91
N LEU A 14 20.21 -29.21 -15.27
CA LEU A 14 19.44 -28.12 -15.85
C LEU A 14 19.13 -27.10 -14.75
N SER A 15 20.00 -26.12 -14.55
CA SER A 15 19.63 -24.93 -13.79
C SER A 15 18.77 -24.04 -14.68
N SER A 16 17.45 -24.22 -14.64
CA SER A 16 16.55 -23.20 -15.19
C SER A 16 16.63 -21.98 -14.29
N THR A 17 17.11 -20.87 -14.83
CA THR A 17 17.01 -19.57 -14.16
C THR A 17 15.54 -19.15 -14.14
N TYR A 18 14.93 -19.17 -12.95
CA TYR A 18 13.62 -18.57 -12.75
C TYR A 18 13.80 -17.05 -12.66
N ASN A 19 13.43 -16.33 -13.72
CA ASN A 19 13.21 -14.89 -13.61
C ASN A 19 11.92 -14.70 -12.81
N VAL A 20 12.03 -14.53 -11.50
CA VAL A 20 10.89 -14.12 -10.68
C VAL A 20 10.65 -12.64 -11.00
N LEU A 21 9.64 -12.36 -11.83
CA LEU A 21 9.04 -11.03 -11.89
C LEU A 21 8.36 -10.81 -10.54
N ILE A 22 9.04 -10.13 -9.62
CA ILE A 22 8.43 -9.74 -8.36
C ILE A 22 7.45 -8.63 -8.70
N ALA A 23 6.15 -8.90 -8.60
CA ALA A 23 5.16 -7.84 -8.65
C ALA A 23 5.40 -6.93 -7.43
N GLN A 24 5.46 -5.62 -7.68
CA GLN A 24 5.54 -4.63 -6.60
C GLN A 24 4.36 -4.83 -5.65
N GLU A 25 4.62 -4.86 -4.35
CA GLU A 25 3.54 -4.94 -3.37
C GLU A 25 2.82 -3.59 -3.29
N ASN A 26 1.50 -3.60 -3.33
CA ASN A 26 0.69 -2.39 -3.27
C ASN A 26 0.44 -1.99 -1.81
N MET A 27 0.31 -0.69 -1.57
CA MET A 27 -0.30 -0.21 -0.34
C MET A 27 -1.80 -0.49 -0.38
N ILE A 28 -2.35 -1.08 0.68
CA ILE A 28 -3.75 -1.48 0.76
C ILE A 28 -4.42 -0.79 1.94
N LEU A 29 -5.44 0.00 1.64
CA LEU A 29 -6.23 0.76 2.60
C LEU A 29 -7.70 0.33 2.48
N THR A 30 -8.42 0.29 3.60
CA THR A 30 -9.87 0.11 3.58
C THR A 30 -10.53 1.32 4.21
N PHE A 31 -11.48 1.89 3.50
CA PHE A 31 -12.32 2.98 3.97
C PHE A 31 -13.75 2.50 4.14
N ASN A 32 -14.45 3.03 5.14
CA ASN A 32 -15.89 2.93 5.27
C ASN A 32 -16.48 4.35 5.20
N THR A 33 -17.14 4.66 4.09
CA THR A 33 -17.67 6.00 3.85
C THR A 33 -18.88 6.34 4.71
N ASP A 34 -19.54 5.35 5.31
CA ASP A 34 -20.68 5.53 6.21
C ASP A 34 -20.26 6.05 7.61
N LEU A 35 -18.96 6.13 7.91
CA LEU A 35 -18.42 6.60 9.19
C LEU A 35 -18.17 8.12 9.25
N GLY A 36 -18.59 8.86 8.22
CA GLY A 36 -18.48 10.31 8.18
C GLY A 36 -19.50 10.94 7.23
N ASN A 37 -19.46 12.26 7.07
CA ASN A 37 -20.37 12.94 6.16
C ASN A 37 -19.95 12.73 4.70
N GLY A 38 -20.89 12.31 3.86
CA GLY A 38 -20.70 12.15 2.42
C GLY A 38 -19.81 10.95 2.08
N THR A 39 -19.67 10.69 0.79
CA THR A 39 -18.99 9.50 0.26
C THR A 39 -17.55 9.77 -0.16
N THR A 40 -16.97 10.90 0.25
CA THR A 40 -15.60 11.27 -0.10
C THR A 40 -14.58 10.69 0.87
N VAL A 41 -13.48 10.17 0.35
CA VAL A 41 -12.27 9.77 1.08
C VAL A 41 -11.09 10.62 0.63
N THR A 42 -10.03 10.69 1.44
CA THR A 42 -8.85 11.51 1.14
C THR A 42 -7.58 10.69 1.33
N LEU A 43 -6.68 10.72 0.34
CA LEU A 43 -5.33 10.16 0.43
C LEU A 43 -4.30 11.29 0.60
N PRO A 44 -3.52 11.32 1.69
CA PRO A 44 -2.48 12.33 1.90
C PRO A 44 -1.16 11.92 1.20
N LEU A 45 -1.06 12.15 -0.12
CA LEU A 45 0.11 11.80 -0.92
C LEU A 45 1.13 12.95 -0.87
N ARG A 46 2.40 12.68 -0.53
CA ARG A 46 3.44 13.72 -0.39
C ARG A 46 4.81 13.27 -0.91
N GLY A 47 5.67 14.26 -1.15
CA GLY A 47 7.03 14.07 -1.66
C GLY A 47 7.05 13.73 -3.15
N ASN A 48 7.84 12.74 -3.55
CA ASN A 48 7.72 12.14 -4.88
C ASN A 48 6.40 11.37 -4.97
N VAL A 49 5.57 11.73 -5.95
CA VAL A 49 4.30 11.08 -6.22
C VAL A 49 4.30 10.71 -7.70
N ASP A 50 4.31 9.42 -7.97
CA ASP A 50 4.08 8.82 -9.28
C ASP A 50 3.39 7.48 -9.05
N VAL A 51 2.09 7.54 -8.73
CA VAL A 51 1.31 6.39 -8.28
C VAL A 51 0.13 6.13 -9.19
N THR A 52 -0.32 4.87 -9.21
CA THR A 52 -1.62 4.49 -9.73
C THR A 52 -2.51 4.09 -8.55
N VAL A 53 -3.71 4.67 -8.49
CA VAL A 53 -4.69 4.42 -7.44
C VAL A 53 -5.89 3.69 -8.03
N ASP A 54 -6.16 2.49 -7.54
CA ASP A 54 -7.42 1.77 -7.75
C ASP A 54 -8.32 2.02 -6.53
N TRP A 55 -9.52 2.55 -6.77
CA TRP A 55 -10.46 2.96 -5.73
C TRP A 55 -11.35 1.82 -5.23
N GLY A 56 -11.31 0.64 -5.86
CA GLY A 56 -12.06 -0.54 -5.43
C GLY A 56 -13.55 -0.51 -5.75
N ASP A 57 -14.01 0.43 -6.57
CA ASP A 57 -15.40 0.55 -7.03
C ASP A 57 -15.61 0.10 -8.49
N GLY A 58 -14.57 -0.46 -9.11
CA GLY A 58 -14.58 -0.90 -10.51
C GLY A 58 -14.39 0.22 -11.54
N THR A 59 -14.14 1.46 -11.10
CA THR A 59 -13.69 2.52 -12.01
C THR A 59 -12.25 2.28 -12.47
N THR A 60 -11.87 2.91 -13.58
CA THR A 60 -10.50 2.81 -14.09
C THR A 60 -9.52 3.42 -13.09
N PRO A 61 -8.41 2.73 -12.76
CA PRO A 61 -7.37 3.27 -11.89
C PRO A 61 -6.81 4.60 -12.40
N GLN A 62 -6.51 5.51 -11.49
CA GLN A 62 -6.06 6.87 -11.80
C GLN A 62 -4.55 7.01 -11.61
N SER A 63 -3.85 7.61 -12.59
CA SER A 63 -2.45 8.01 -12.45
C SER A 63 -2.37 9.37 -11.78
N ILE A 64 -1.58 9.47 -10.72
CA ILE A 64 -1.42 10.65 -9.88
C ILE A 64 0.06 10.99 -9.82
N THR A 65 0.41 12.20 -10.23
CA THR A 65 1.81 12.69 -10.29
C THR A 65 2.03 13.95 -9.44
N THR A 66 1.02 14.34 -8.66
CA THR A 66 1.03 15.57 -7.87
C THR A 66 0.95 15.28 -6.38
N SER A 67 1.86 15.89 -5.62
CA SER A 67 1.81 15.92 -4.15
C SER A 67 0.61 16.75 -3.67
N GLY A 68 -0.15 16.21 -2.72
CA GLY A 68 -1.34 16.86 -2.18
C GLY A 68 -2.33 15.87 -1.56
N ASN A 69 -3.39 16.41 -0.96
CA ASN A 69 -4.54 15.60 -0.57
C ASN A 69 -5.33 15.27 -1.83
N LEU A 70 -5.52 13.98 -2.09
CA LEU A 70 -6.31 13.48 -3.20
C LEU A 70 -7.67 13.04 -2.67
N ASP A 71 -8.71 13.79 -3.02
CA ASP A 71 -10.08 13.45 -2.69
C ASP A 71 -10.70 12.57 -3.78
N TYR A 72 -11.49 11.58 -3.36
CA TYR A 72 -12.28 10.74 -4.26
C TYR A 72 -13.66 10.49 -3.67
N THR A 73 -14.69 10.70 -4.47
CA THR A 73 -16.09 10.62 -4.04
C THR A 73 -16.78 9.43 -4.69
N TYR A 74 -17.18 8.46 -3.87
CA TYR A 74 -17.92 7.29 -4.34
C TYR A 74 -19.37 7.64 -4.68
N ALA A 75 -19.98 6.88 -5.59
CA ALA A 75 -21.38 7.06 -5.97
C ALA A 75 -22.37 6.68 -4.86
N ALA A 76 -21.97 5.80 -3.94
CA ALA A 76 -22.77 5.32 -2.83
C ALA A 76 -21.94 5.20 -1.54
N GLY A 77 -22.63 5.10 -0.40
CA GLY A 77 -22.03 4.74 0.88
C GLY A 77 -21.61 3.27 0.88
N GLY A 78 -20.53 2.94 1.59
CA GLY A 78 -20.06 1.57 1.72
C GLY A 78 -18.60 1.43 2.13
N VAL A 79 -18.11 0.19 2.07
CA VAL A 79 -16.74 -0.19 2.37
C VAL A 79 -15.97 -0.42 1.08
N TYR A 80 -14.82 0.24 0.95
CA TYR A 80 -14.00 0.21 -0.25
C TYR A 80 -12.54 -0.09 0.09
N THR A 81 -11.93 -0.99 -0.68
CA THR A 81 -10.50 -1.28 -0.60
C THR A 81 -9.77 -0.50 -1.69
N VAL A 82 -8.94 0.46 -1.27
CA VAL A 82 -8.10 1.27 -2.13
C VAL A 82 -6.72 0.63 -2.22
N SER A 83 -6.22 0.46 -3.44
CA SER A 83 -4.88 -0.06 -3.72
C SER A 83 -4.03 1.02 -4.40
N ILE A 84 -2.80 1.21 -3.91
CA ILE A 84 -1.85 2.16 -4.46
C ILE A 84 -0.58 1.42 -4.89
N SER A 85 -0.17 1.59 -6.15
CA SER A 85 1.08 1.07 -6.72
C SER A 85 1.92 2.21 -7.31
N GLY A 86 3.19 1.97 -7.61
CA GLY A 86 4.11 2.99 -8.17
C GLY A 86 5.10 3.54 -7.14
N SER A 87 5.41 4.83 -7.18
CA SER A 87 6.38 5.46 -6.28
C SER A 87 5.75 6.55 -5.42
N LEU A 88 5.92 6.42 -4.10
CA LEU A 88 5.48 7.39 -3.11
C LEU A 88 6.50 7.48 -1.98
N THR A 89 7.03 8.68 -1.71
CA THR A 89 8.03 8.84 -0.63
C THR A 89 7.43 9.18 0.72
N HIS A 90 6.20 9.71 0.77
CA HIS A 90 5.53 10.04 2.03
C HIS A 90 4.01 9.84 1.90
N PHE A 91 3.48 8.96 2.74
CA PHE A 91 2.04 8.85 2.98
C PHE A 91 1.70 9.48 4.33
N GLY A 92 0.98 10.60 4.31
CA GLY A 92 0.65 11.38 5.50
C GLY A 92 0.80 12.89 5.27
N SER A 93 0.62 13.66 6.34
CA SER A 93 0.58 15.13 6.24
C SER A 93 1.09 15.80 7.52
N TRP A 94 1.80 16.92 7.36
CA TRP A 94 2.21 17.79 8.47
C TRP A 94 1.08 18.59 9.10
N SER A 95 -0.09 18.61 8.46
CA SER A 95 -1.34 19.21 8.93
C SER A 95 -2.47 18.19 8.88
N ASN A 96 -3.62 18.51 9.48
CA ASN A 96 -4.82 17.70 9.35
C ASN A 96 -5.21 17.57 7.87
N TYR A 97 -5.79 16.42 7.51
CA TYR A 97 -6.47 16.17 6.24
C TYR A 97 -7.90 15.71 6.53
N ASN A 98 -8.79 15.88 5.55
CA ASN A 98 -10.22 15.58 5.72
C ASN A 98 -10.47 14.07 5.63
N ASN A 99 -11.65 13.62 6.08
CA ASN A 99 -12.15 12.26 5.89
C ASN A 99 -11.28 11.14 6.51
N ALA A 100 -10.33 11.49 7.38
CA ALA A 100 -9.45 10.52 8.04
C ALA A 100 -10.27 9.53 8.89
N GLU A 101 -11.37 9.97 9.48
CA GLU A 101 -12.29 9.16 10.26
C GLU A 101 -12.90 7.98 9.49
N LYS A 102 -12.88 8.01 8.15
CA LYS A 102 -13.41 6.94 7.30
C LYS A 102 -12.40 5.83 7.07
N LEU A 103 -11.12 6.03 7.36
CA LEU A 103 -10.10 4.98 7.23
C LEU A 103 -10.24 3.98 8.37
N ILE A 104 -10.43 2.69 8.04
CA ILE A 104 -10.64 1.63 9.04
C ILE A 104 -9.49 0.61 9.12
N SER A 105 -8.70 0.48 8.05
CA SER A 105 -7.50 -0.38 8.06
C SER A 105 -6.45 0.05 7.05
N CYS A 106 -5.19 -0.21 7.38
CA CYS A 106 -4.09 -0.35 6.42
C CYS A 106 -3.56 -1.79 6.55
N THR A 107 -3.62 -2.60 5.51
CA THR A 107 -3.16 -4.02 5.60
C THR A 107 -1.83 -4.26 4.90
N SER A 108 -1.38 -3.29 4.09
CA SER A 108 -0.01 -3.23 3.58
C SER A 108 0.40 -1.79 3.30
N PHE A 109 1.68 -1.46 3.53
CA PHE A 109 2.29 -0.21 3.07
C PHE A 109 2.85 -0.31 1.65
N GLY A 110 2.89 -1.52 1.08
CA GLY A 110 3.49 -1.81 -0.21
C GLY A 110 5.00 -1.56 -0.27
N ASP A 111 5.54 -1.70 -1.49
CA ASP A 111 6.93 -1.39 -1.85
C ASP A 111 6.99 -0.10 -2.67
N LEU A 112 6.39 0.97 -2.15
CA LEU A 112 6.28 2.26 -2.86
C LEU A 112 7.53 3.16 -2.73
N GLY A 113 8.51 2.76 -1.92
CA GLY A 113 9.65 3.61 -1.55
C GLY A 113 9.32 4.66 -0.48
N ILE A 114 8.36 4.39 0.40
CA ILE A 114 7.96 5.30 1.48
C ILE A 114 9.14 5.48 2.45
N THR A 115 9.48 6.74 2.73
CA THR A 115 10.53 7.13 3.69
C THR A 115 9.97 7.84 4.93
N SER A 116 8.73 8.33 4.84
CA SER A 116 8.02 8.97 5.95
C SER A 116 6.57 8.50 6.01
N LEU A 117 6.12 8.17 7.22
CA LEU A 117 4.72 7.98 7.60
C LEU A 117 4.28 9.07 8.59
N PHE A 118 4.93 10.24 8.55
CA PHE A 118 4.55 11.37 9.39
C PHE A 118 3.06 11.67 9.19
N GLY A 119 2.28 11.59 10.25
CA GLY A 119 0.85 11.88 10.21
C GLY A 119 0.04 11.00 9.26
N ALA A 120 0.52 9.79 8.90
CA ALA A 120 -0.15 8.89 7.97
C ALA A 120 -1.62 8.64 8.32
N PHE A 121 -1.91 8.42 9.60
CA PHE A 121 -3.23 8.06 10.11
C PHE A 121 -3.76 9.08 11.13
N HIS A 122 -3.29 10.33 11.04
CA HIS A 122 -3.70 11.39 11.95
C HIS A 122 -5.20 11.66 11.83
N GLY A 123 -5.94 11.45 12.93
CA GLY A 123 -7.39 11.65 13.00
C GLY A 123 -8.21 10.47 12.47
N ALA A 124 -7.58 9.33 12.14
CA ALA A 124 -8.27 8.12 11.71
C ALA A 124 -8.85 7.35 12.91
N VAL A 125 -9.85 7.94 13.57
CA VAL A 125 -10.45 7.45 14.83
C VAL A 125 -11.11 6.08 14.75
N ASN A 126 -11.35 5.56 13.54
CA ASN A 126 -11.93 4.24 13.31
C ASN A 126 -10.89 3.22 12.79
N LEU A 127 -9.60 3.58 12.73
CA LEU A 127 -8.53 2.69 12.31
C LEU A 127 -8.33 1.57 13.35
N SER A 128 -8.49 0.32 12.92
CA SER A 128 -8.41 -0.85 13.81
C SER A 128 -7.30 -1.83 13.45
N GLU A 129 -6.70 -1.68 12.28
CA GLU A 129 -5.68 -2.58 11.76
C GLU A 129 -4.59 -1.82 10.99
N VAL A 130 -3.33 -2.15 11.28
CA VAL A 130 -2.14 -1.73 10.56
C VAL A 130 -1.19 -2.92 10.40
N PRO A 131 -0.27 -2.93 9.42
CA PRO A 131 0.70 -4.01 9.28
C PRO A 131 1.62 -4.09 10.51
N GLY A 132 1.96 -5.30 10.94
CA GLY A 132 2.87 -5.52 12.07
C GLY A 132 4.33 -5.11 11.79
N ALA A 133 4.66 -4.82 10.52
CA ALA A 133 5.96 -4.35 10.08
C ALA A 133 5.82 -3.04 9.30
N ILE A 134 6.75 -2.11 9.53
CA ILE A 134 6.90 -0.88 8.77
C ILE A 134 7.95 -1.11 7.66
N PRO A 135 7.81 -0.51 6.46
CA PRO A 135 8.85 -0.59 5.43
C PRO A 135 10.20 -0.12 5.99
N SER A 136 11.28 -0.86 5.70
CA SER A 136 12.62 -0.58 6.24
C SER A 136 13.22 0.76 5.80
N THR A 137 12.65 1.37 4.76
CA THR A 137 13.01 2.69 4.23
C THR A 137 12.44 3.83 5.06
N VAL A 138 11.47 3.58 5.95
CA VAL A 138 10.84 4.61 6.78
C VAL A 138 11.78 5.05 7.90
N SER A 139 11.95 6.37 8.02
CA SER A 139 12.77 7.01 9.07
C SER A 139 12.00 7.99 9.95
N ASP A 140 10.74 8.29 9.60
CA ASP A 140 9.89 9.20 10.37
C ASP A 140 8.48 8.62 10.54
N LEU A 141 8.09 8.40 11.80
CA LEU A 141 6.76 7.92 12.25
C LEU A 141 6.05 8.97 13.10
N SER A 142 6.56 10.20 13.15
CA SER A 142 6.05 11.22 14.06
C SER A 142 4.58 11.51 13.77
N ASN A 143 3.76 11.57 14.81
CA ASN A 143 2.31 11.81 14.71
C ASN A 143 1.53 10.80 13.85
N MET A 144 2.12 9.66 13.47
CA MET A 144 1.48 8.66 12.60
C MET A 144 0.06 8.31 13.07
N PHE A 145 -0.12 8.12 14.38
CA PHE A 145 -1.40 7.78 15.02
C PHE A 145 -1.96 8.91 15.90
N ARG A 146 -1.58 10.16 15.67
CA ARG A 146 -2.08 11.27 16.51
C ARG A 146 -3.60 11.35 16.35
N GLY A 147 -4.35 11.14 17.43
CA GLY A 147 -5.81 11.18 17.41
C GLY A 147 -6.47 10.09 16.57
N ALA A 148 -5.75 9.01 16.26
CA ALA A 148 -6.33 7.74 15.82
C ALA A 148 -6.76 6.91 17.03
#